data_AF-A0A1W1GZF2-F1
#
_entry.id   AF-A0A1W1GZF2-F1
#
_cell.length_a   1.000
_cell.length_b   1.000
_cell.length_c   1.000
_cell.angle_alpha   90.00
_cell.angle_beta   90.00
_cell.angle_gamma   90.00
#
_symmetry.space_group_name_H-M   'P 1'
#
loop_
_entity.id
_entity.type
_entity.pdbx_description
1 polymer ?
#
loop_
_entity_poly.entity_id
_entity_poly.type
_entity_poly.pdbx_seq_one_letter_code
_entity_poly.pdbx_strand_id
1 'polypeptide(L)'
;MKYAIAALRQRLPASIAVCRQALEAAGGDLSQAHALVVDQLVADYGHRTGLGVAEAAIELQAAGHDVERAMVLWRRRHPSPPPRPFAALEKGWALAAELASVGAGLRCFAHVIPGEQDTYELRMITHAARFTETAYGFDYDYAMQDAQTRVERRLVTGIPALTLLLQEYAIDEAMLCSIDAFDSCLLHGPIEAYL
;
A
#
# COMPACT_ATOMS: atom_id res chain seq x y z
N MET A 1 -13.97 42.71 10.56
CA MET A 1 -13.57 41.47 9.86
C MET A 1 -12.65 40.56 10.68
N LYS A 2 -11.49 41.01 11.21
CA LYS A 2 -10.51 40.15 11.92
C LYS A 2 -11.10 39.35 13.09
N TYR A 3 -11.92 39.97 13.93
CA TYR A 3 -12.58 39.31 15.07
C TYR A 3 -13.65 38.30 14.65
N ALA A 4 -14.38 38.56 13.55
CA ALA A 4 -15.37 37.63 13.00
C ALA A 4 -14.72 36.35 12.44
N ILE A 5 -13.58 36.49 11.75
CA ILE A 5 -12.79 35.34 11.28
C ILE A 5 -12.30 34.50 12.47
N ALA A 6 -11.81 35.13 13.54
CA ALA A 6 -11.37 34.42 14.73
C ALA A 6 -12.53 33.65 15.40
N ALA A 7 -13.71 34.26 15.49
CA ALA A 7 -14.90 33.62 16.04
C ALA A 7 -15.37 32.40 15.22
N LEU A 8 -15.31 32.46 13.88
CA LEU A 8 -15.59 31.30 13.04
C LEU A 8 -14.58 30.18 13.26
N ARG A 9 -13.28 30.52 13.33
CA ARG A 9 -12.20 29.52 13.50
C ARG A 9 -12.15 28.87 14.87
N GLN A 10 -12.74 29.49 15.89
CA GLN A 10 -12.95 28.84 17.19
C GLN A 10 -13.95 27.69 17.12
N ARG A 11 -14.85 27.70 16.13
CA ARG A 11 -15.91 26.70 15.95
C ARG A 11 -15.63 25.71 14.83
N LEU A 12 -14.88 26.13 13.82
CA LEU A 12 -14.58 25.34 12.63
C LEU A 12 -13.08 25.40 12.33
N PRO A 13 -12.39 24.25 12.12
CA PRO A 13 -10.97 24.21 11.79
C PRO A 13 -10.71 24.57 10.30
N ALA A 14 -11.29 25.69 9.84
CA ALA A 14 -11.17 26.18 8.47
C ALA A 14 -10.05 27.22 8.31
N SER A 15 -9.57 27.38 7.07
CA SER A 15 -8.56 28.38 6.74
C SER A 15 -9.11 29.81 6.85
N ILE A 16 -8.22 30.79 7.07
CA ILE A 16 -8.59 32.22 7.11
C ILE A 16 -9.25 32.66 5.80
N ALA A 17 -8.78 32.13 4.67
CA ALA A 17 -9.32 32.47 3.34
C ALA A 17 -10.78 32.02 3.21
N VAL A 18 -11.07 30.76 3.57
CA VAL A 18 -12.44 30.20 3.53
C VAL A 18 -13.37 30.98 4.47
N CYS A 19 -12.91 31.28 5.69
CA CYS A 19 -13.71 32.06 6.63
C CYS A 19 -13.99 33.49 6.14
N ARG A 20 -12.99 34.13 5.48
CA ARG A 20 -13.15 35.48 4.94
C ARG A 20 -14.15 35.50 3.79
N GLN A 21 -14.02 34.57 2.84
CA GLN A 21 -14.93 34.46 1.71
C GLN A 21 -16.38 34.22 2.16
N ALA A 22 -16.58 33.34 3.14
CA ALA A 22 -17.90 33.09 3.71
C ALA A 22 -18.50 34.32 4.41
N LEU A 23 -17.69 35.10 5.14
CA LEU A 23 -18.15 36.33 5.78
C LEU A 23 -18.51 37.42 4.77
N GLU A 24 -17.74 37.54 3.69
CA GLU A 24 -18.04 38.49 2.61
C GLU A 24 -19.35 38.10 1.90
N ALA A 25 -19.54 36.83 1.59
CA ALA A 25 -20.77 36.31 0.98
C ALA A 25 -22.01 36.44 1.89
N ALA A 26 -21.82 36.32 3.22
CA ALA A 26 -22.88 36.45 4.21
C ALA A 26 -23.15 37.89 4.66
N GLY A 27 -22.51 38.91 4.06
CA GLY A 27 -22.66 40.30 4.48
C GLY A 27 -22.23 40.55 5.93
N GLY A 28 -21.34 39.71 6.48
CA GLY A 28 -20.89 39.76 7.87
C GLY A 28 -21.72 38.99 8.89
N ASP A 29 -22.81 38.32 8.50
CA ASP A 29 -23.58 37.44 9.39
C ASP A 29 -22.76 36.19 9.75
N LEU A 30 -22.46 36.02 11.04
CA LEU A 30 -21.65 34.91 11.54
C LEU A 30 -22.32 33.53 11.40
N SER A 31 -23.65 33.47 11.54
CA SER A 31 -24.40 32.22 11.48
C SER A 31 -24.51 31.74 10.03
N GLN A 32 -24.81 32.66 9.11
CA GLN A 32 -24.84 32.36 7.69
C GLN A 32 -23.44 32.04 7.16
N ALA A 33 -22.41 32.79 7.57
CA ALA A 33 -21.03 32.47 7.22
C ALA A 33 -20.60 31.10 7.76
N HIS A 34 -21.01 30.72 8.97
CA HIS A 34 -20.74 29.39 9.52
C HIS A 34 -21.36 28.29 8.64
N ALA A 35 -22.62 28.43 8.23
CA ALA A 35 -23.27 27.47 7.34
C ALA A 35 -22.52 27.32 6.01
N LEU A 36 -22.14 28.45 5.38
CA LEU A 36 -21.35 28.44 4.13
C LEU A 36 -19.99 27.75 4.28
N VAL A 37 -19.30 27.96 5.41
CA VAL A 37 -18.03 27.25 5.67
C VAL A 37 -18.27 25.75 5.81
N VAL A 38 -19.31 25.33 6.54
CA VAL A 38 -19.64 23.90 6.69
C VAL A 38 -19.93 23.29 5.32
N ASP A 39 -20.77 23.91 4.50
CA ASP A 39 -21.11 23.42 3.16
C ASP A 39 -19.86 23.25 2.28
N GLN A 40 -18.93 24.22 2.34
CA GLN A 40 -17.68 24.15 1.60
C GLN A 40 -16.77 23.00 2.08
N LEU A 41 -16.68 22.77 3.40
CA LEU A 41 -15.89 21.67 3.96
C LEU A 41 -16.50 20.31 3.57
N VAL A 42 -17.83 20.21 3.60
CA VAL A 42 -18.57 19.01 3.16
C VAL A 42 -18.33 18.72 1.68
N ALA A 43 -18.37 19.75 0.84
CA ALA A 43 -18.08 19.62 -0.58
C ALA A 43 -16.62 19.18 -0.85
N ASP A 44 -15.64 19.77 -0.16
CA ASP A 44 -14.22 19.39 -0.30
C ASP A 44 -13.97 17.93 0.12
N TYR A 45 -14.48 17.54 1.29
CA TYR A 45 -14.34 16.18 1.78
C TYR A 45 -15.06 15.17 0.88
N GLY A 46 -16.29 15.46 0.46
CA GLY A 46 -17.04 14.63 -0.50
C GLY A 46 -16.30 14.47 -1.82
N HIS A 47 -15.71 15.55 -2.35
CA HIS A 47 -14.89 15.48 -3.56
C HIS A 47 -13.66 14.57 -3.40
N ARG A 48 -12.95 14.68 -2.27
CA ARG A 48 -11.73 13.90 -1.98
C ARG A 48 -11.98 12.42 -1.72
N THR A 49 -13.19 12.06 -1.27
CA THR A 49 -13.57 10.69 -0.88
C THR A 49 -14.52 10.02 -1.87
N GLY A 50 -15.15 10.79 -2.76
CA GLY A 50 -16.22 10.32 -3.65
C GLY A 50 -17.57 10.12 -2.96
N LEU A 51 -17.71 10.49 -1.69
CA LEU A 51 -18.97 10.34 -0.93
C LEU A 51 -20.04 11.34 -1.39
N GLY A 52 -21.30 10.94 -1.23
CA GLY A 52 -22.43 11.85 -1.41
C GLY A 52 -22.47 12.93 -0.33
N VAL A 53 -23.11 14.08 -0.62
CA VAL A 53 -23.15 15.24 0.29
C VAL A 53 -23.66 14.88 1.69
N ALA A 54 -24.71 14.05 1.78
CA ALA A 54 -25.28 13.64 3.07
C ALA A 54 -24.32 12.78 3.90
N GLU A 55 -23.61 11.85 3.26
CA GLU A 55 -22.63 10.97 3.92
C GLU A 55 -21.41 11.77 4.35
N ALA A 56 -20.89 12.62 3.46
CA ALA A 56 -19.77 13.52 3.75
C ALA A 56 -20.08 14.44 4.95
N ALA A 57 -21.32 14.97 5.05
CA ALA A 57 -21.75 15.79 6.18
C ALA A 57 -21.74 15.03 7.51
N ILE A 58 -22.27 13.79 7.53
CA ILE A 58 -22.29 12.95 8.74
C ILE A 58 -20.86 12.65 9.22
N GLU A 59 -19.97 12.28 8.29
CA GLU A 59 -18.59 11.92 8.64
C GLU A 59 -17.78 13.13 9.11
N LEU A 60 -17.93 14.28 8.44
CA LEU A 60 -17.29 15.52 8.88
C LEU A 60 -17.80 15.97 10.24
N GLN A 61 -19.12 15.89 10.49
CA GLN A 61 -19.68 16.24 11.78
C GLN A 61 -19.09 15.38 12.90
N ALA A 62 -18.96 14.06 12.68
CA ALA A 62 -18.32 13.14 13.63
C ALA A 62 -16.83 13.46 13.86
N ALA A 63 -16.14 14.02 12.85
CA ALA A 63 -14.77 14.49 12.94
C ALA A 63 -14.63 15.92 13.49
N GLY A 64 -15.72 16.59 13.87
CA GLY A 64 -15.69 17.99 14.34
C GLY A 64 -15.44 19.02 13.24
N HIS A 65 -15.83 18.70 12.00
CA HIS A 65 -15.57 19.44 10.77
C HIS A 65 -14.08 19.60 10.42
N ASP A 66 -13.21 18.77 11.00
CA ASP A 66 -11.80 18.66 10.63
C ASP A 66 -11.65 17.69 9.45
N VAL A 67 -11.41 18.24 8.26
CA VAL A 67 -11.27 17.48 7.01
C VAL A 67 -10.09 16.51 7.09
N GLU A 68 -8.96 16.90 7.67
CA GLU A 68 -7.78 16.02 7.72
C GLU A 68 -7.99 14.86 8.68
N ARG A 69 -8.63 15.11 9.83
CA ARG A 69 -9.05 14.04 10.74
C ARG A 69 -10.05 13.09 10.07
N ALA A 70 -11.05 13.63 9.37
CA ALA A 70 -12.03 12.82 8.63
C ALA A 70 -11.34 11.94 7.57
N MET A 71 -10.40 12.50 6.81
CA MET A 71 -9.62 11.78 5.79
C MET A 71 -8.79 10.63 6.38
N VAL A 72 -8.19 10.80 7.56
CA VAL A 72 -7.47 9.71 8.23
C VAL A 72 -8.41 8.56 8.60
N LEU A 73 -9.59 8.87 9.16
CA LEU A 73 -10.59 7.86 9.53
C LEU A 73 -11.17 7.15 8.30
N TRP A 74 -11.37 7.89 7.21
CA TRP A 74 -11.80 7.35 5.93
C TRP A 74 -10.78 6.37 5.35
N ARG A 75 -9.51 6.76 5.24
CA ARG A 75 -8.44 5.90 4.70
C ARG A 75 -8.25 4.59 5.49
N ARG A 76 -8.48 4.62 6.80
CA ARG A 76 -8.43 3.40 7.63
C ARG A 76 -9.56 2.42 7.29
N ARG A 77 -10.74 2.94 6.96
CA ARG A 77 -11.90 2.14 6.55
C ARG A 77 -11.81 1.72 5.09
N HIS A 78 -11.12 2.49 4.26
CA HIS A 78 -10.96 2.28 2.83
C HIS A 78 -9.46 2.26 2.50
N PRO A 79 -8.75 1.20 2.92
CA PRO A 79 -7.34 1.05 2.58
C PRO A 79 -7.22 1.08 1.06
N SER A 80 -6.27 1.88 0.55
CA SER A 80 -5.94 1.81 -0.86
C SER A 80 -5.56 0.38 -1.21
N PRO A 81 -6.06 -0.17 -2.34
CA PRO A 81 -5.60 -1.48 -2.77
C PRO A 81 -4.07 -1.45 -2.88
N PRO A 82 -3.39 -2.57 -2.59
CA PRO A 82 -1.95 -2.63 -2.77
C PRO A 82 -1.63 -2.19 -4.20
N PRO A 83 -0.51 -1.47 -4.42
CA PRO A 83 -0.09 -1.12 -5.76
C PRO A 83 -0.01 -2.37 -6.62
N ARG A 84 -0.21 -2.20 -7.93
CA ARG A 84 0.00 -3.30 -8.89
C ARG A 84 1.41 -3.88 -8.68
N PRO A 85 1.61 -5.19 -8.86
CA PRO A 85 2.88 -5.83 -8.54
C PRO A 85 4.10 -5.15 -9.17
N PHE A 86 4.06 -4.76 -10.44
CA PHE A 86 5.21 -4.03 -11.02
C PHE A 86 5.42 -2.64 -10.42
N ALA A 87 4.35 -1.93 -10.05
CA ALA A 87 4.46 -0.67 -9.33
C ALA A 87 4.96 -0.83 -7.87
N ALA A 88 4.82 -2.02 -7.28
CA ALA A 88 5.47 -2.35 -6.00
C ALA A 88 6.97 -2.62 -6.19
N LEU A 89 7.35 -3.37 -7.24
CA LEU A 89 8.76 -3.62 -7.57
C LEU A 89 9.52 -2.31 -7.85
N GLU A 90 8.94 -1.39 -8.63
CA GLU A 90 9.51 -0.07 -8.91
C GLU A 90 9.70 0.78 -7.63
N LYS A 91 8.95 0.49 -6.56
CA LYS A 91 9.10 1.13 -5.24
C LYS A 91 10.10 0.43 -4.33
N GLY A 92 10.76 -0.63 -4.81
CA GLY A 92 11.74 -1.40 -4.07
C GLY A 92 11.14 -2.50 -3.19
N TRP A 93 9.88 -2.90 -3.40
CA TRP A 93 9.27 -3.97 -2.61
C TRP A 93 9.49 -5.32 -3.27
N ALA A 94 10.08 -6.28 -2.55
CA ALA A 94 10.22 -7.64 -3.03
C ALA A 94 8.85 -8.34 -3.08
N LEU A 95 8.65 -9.14 -4.12
CA LEU A 95 7.41 -9.88 -4.35
C LEU A 95 7.71 -11.34 -4.65
N ALA A 96 6.74 -12.22 -4.41
CA ALA A 96 6.86 -13.60 -4.81
C ALA A 96 5.58 -14.16 -5.42
N ALA A 97 5.72 -15.23 -6.17
CA ALA A 97 4.64 -16.11 -6.62
C ALA A 97 4.97 -17.56 -6.27
N GLU A 98 4.03 -18.30 -5.70
CA GLU A 98 4.16 -19.74 -5.50
C GLU A 98 3.73 -20.48 -6.78
N LEU A 99 4.58 -21.40 -7.24
CA LEU A 99 4.37 -22.19 -8.43
C LEU A 99 3.73 -23.53 -8.07
N ALA A 100 2.70 -23.90 -8.84
CA ALA A 100 2.05 -25.18 -8.65
C ALA A 100 2.98 -26.32 -9.07
N SER A 101 3.31 -27.20 -8.12
CA SER A 101 3.86 -28.55 -8.33
C SER A 101 5.29 -28.64 -8.89
N VAL A 102 6.26 -28.83 -7.99
CA VAL A 102 7.65 -29.25 -8.32
C VAL A 102 7.97 -30.68 -7.86
N GLY A 103 7.04 -31.31 -7.15
CA GLY A 103 7.16 -32.69 -6.66
C GLY A 103 6.36 -32.89 -5.37
N ALA A 104 6.06 -34.14 -5.02
CA ALA A 104 5.37 -34.44 -3.76
C ALA A 104 6.20 -33.93 -2.57
N GLY A 105 5.63 -33.04 -1.77
CA GLY A 105 6.27 -32.48 -0.57
C GLY A 105 7.28 -31.35 -0.83
N LEU A 106 7.37 -30.82 -2.05
CA LEU A 106 8.18 -29.64 -2.38
C LEU A 106 7.31 -28.42 -2.65
N ARG A 107 7.85 -27.24 -2.35
CA ARG A 107 7.29 -25.94 -2.70
C ARG A 107 8.29 -25.20 -3.57
N CYS A 108 7.77 -24.37 -4.48
CA CYS A 108 8.59 -23.57 -5.37
C CYS A 108 8.05 -22.16 -5.45
N PHE A 109 8.96 -21.20 -5.36
CA PHE A 109 8.65 -19.79 -5.38
C PHE A 109 9.51 -19.09 -6.43
N ALA A 110 8.88 -18.19 -7.16
CA ALA A 110 9.57 -17.16 -7.90
C ALA A 110 9.62 -15.92 -7.01
N HIS A 111 10.80 -15.59 -6.51
CA HIS A 111 11.05 -14.43 -5.66
C HIS A 111 11.73 -13.35 -6.49
N VAL A 112 11.05 -12.22 -6.68
CA VAL A 112 11.54 -11.06 -7.43
C VAL A 112 12.03 -10.00 -6.46
N ILE A 113 13.31 -9.68 -6.55
CA ILE A 113 13.98 -8.72 -5.68
C ILE A 113 14.43 -7.53 -6.52
N PRO A 114 13.94 -6.32 -6.25
CA PRO A 114 14.42 -5.11 -6.92
C PRO A 114 15.84 -4.77 -6.44
N GLY A 115 16.71 -4.50 -7.40
CA GLY A 115 18.09 -4.05 -7.19
C GLY A 115 18.28 -2.57 -7.51
N GLU A 116 19.54 -2.15 -7.67
CA GLU A 116 19.87 -0.78 -8.06
C GLU A 116 19.64 -0.54 -9.56
N GLN A 117 19.43 0.71 -9.96
CA GLN A 117 19.42 1.13 -11.37
C GLN A 117 18.43 0.33 -12.26
N ASP A 118 17.21 0.10 -11.76
CA ASP A 118 16.15 -0.64 -12.49
C ASP A 118 16.55 -2.09 -12.83
N THR A 119 17.38 -2.70 -11.98
CA THR A 119 17.68 -4.14 -12.06
C THR A 119 16.73 -4.96 -11.18
N TYR A 120 16.44 -6.17 -11.60
CA TYR A 120 15.62 -7.13 -10.86
C TYR A 120 16.31 -8.49 -10.84
N GLU A 121 16.40 -9.08 -9.66
CA GLU A 121 16.83 -10.46 -9.48
C GLU A 121 15.59 -11.35 -9.34
N LEU A 122 15.44 -12.33 -10.24
CA LEU A 122 14.50 -13.43 -10.05
C LEU A 122 15.26 -14.61 -9.43
N ARG A 123 14.81 -15.06 -8.27
CA ARG A 123 15.24 -16.28 -7.61
C ARG A 123 14.15 -17.35 -7.73
N MET A 124 14.46 -18.46 -8.37
CA MET A 124 13.61 -19.65 -8.36
C MET A 124 14.05 -20.52 -7.18
N ILE A 125 13.25 -20.52 -6.12
CA ILE A 125 13.57 -21.18 -4.85
C ILE A 125 12.68 -22.40 -4.72
N THR A 126 13.27 -23.60 -4.73
CA THR A 126 12.58 -24.85 -4.46
C THR A 126 13.10 -25.44 -3.15
N HIS A 127 12.20 -25.83 -2.24
CA HIS A 127 12.57 -26.48 -0.99
C HIS A 127 11.46 -27.41 -0.48
N ALA A 128 11.77 -28.24 0.51
CA ALA A 128 10.77 -29.11 1.14
C ALA A 128 9.68 -28.28 1.86
N ALA A 129 8.42 -28.69 1.75
CA ALA A 129 7.26 -27.98 2.28
C ALA A 129 7.30 -27.79 3.81
N ARG A 130 8.08 -28.61 4.53
CA ARG A 130 8.30 -28.49 5.98
C ARG A 130 8.99 -27.18 6.38
N PHE A 131 9.82 -26.61 5.51
CA PHE A 131 10.62 -25.42 5.79
C PHE A 131 9.79 -24.12 5.73
N THR A 132 8.89 -24.00 6.68
CA THR A 132 8.01 -22.84 6.92
C THR A 132 8.69 -21.83 7.84
N GLU A 133 8.29 -20.57 7.76
CA GLU A 133 8.70 -19.55 8.74
C GLU A 133 8.17 -19.90 10.13
N THR A 134 6.95 -20.44 10.23
CA THR A 134 6.35 -20.79 11.53
C THR A 134 7.13 -21.87 12.28
N ALA A 135 7.65 -22.89 11.58
CA ALA A 135 8.33 -24.02 12.21
C ALA A 135 9.86 -23.86 12.29
N TYR A 136 10.47 -23.16 11.34
CA TYR A 136 11.93 -23.01 11.24
C TYR A 136 12.41 -21.57 11.39
N GLY A 137 11.52 -20.58 11.40
CA GLY A 137 11.84 -19.16 11.62
C GLY A 137 12.95 -18.66 10.69
N PHE A 138 13.93 -18.00 11.30
CA PHE A 138 15.17 -17.55 10.63
C PHE A 138 16.26 -18.63 10.57
N ASP A 139 15.95 -19.90 10.79
CA ASP A 139 16.93 -21.00 10.71
C ASP A 139 17.03 -21.55 9.27
N TYR A 140 17.34 -20.64 8.34
CA TYR A 140 17.46 -20.93 6.90
C TYR A 140 18.65 -21.83 6.57
N ASP A 141 19.60 -22.01 7.50
CA ASP A 141 20.78 -22.88 7.34
C ASP A 141 20.38 -24.33 7.07
N TYR A 142 19.41 -24.86 7.82
CA TYR A 142 18.90 -26.21 7.63
C TYR A 142 18.20 -26.38 6.27
N ALA A 143 17.45 -25.37 5.85
CA ALA A 143 16.78 -25.38 4.56
C ALA A 143 17.81 -25.33 3.42
N MET A 144 18.86 -24.50 3.50
CA MET A 144 19.91 -24.42 2.49
C MET A 144 20.81 -25.66 2.42
N GLN A 145 21.02 -26.36 3.53
CA GLN A 145 21.78 -27.63 3.58
C GLN A 145 20.99 -28.84 3.09
N ASP A 146 19.66 -28.73 2.96
CA ASP A 146 18.82 -29.83 2.50
C ASP A 146 19.12 -30.21 1.05
N ALA A 147 19.30 -31.50 0.81
CA ALA A 147 19.68 -32.02 -0.51
C ALA A 147 18.64 -31.75 -1.61
N GLN A 148 17.40 -31.43 -1.26
CA GLN A 148 16.32 -31.10 -2.19
C GLN A 148 16.20 -29.59 -2.44
N THR A 149 16.87 -28.75 -1.66
CA THR A 149 16.81 -27.30 -1.84
C THR A 149 17.60 -26.86 -3.05
N ARG A 150 16.98 -26.04 -3.90
CA ARG A 150 17.58 -25.47 -5.11
C ARG A 150 17.23 -24.01 -5.19
N VAL A 151 18.23 -23.17 -5.46
CA VAL A 151 18.03 -21.75 -5.76
C VAL A 151 18.72 -21.44 -7.07
N GLU A 152 17.95 -21.00 -8.05
CA GLU A 152 18.45 -20.50 -9.33
C GLU A 152 18.27 -18.98 -9.39
N ARG A 153 19.29 -18.27 -9.88
CA ARG A 153 19.31 -16.82 -9.93
C ARG A 153 19.40 -16.33 -11.37
N ARG A 154 18.61 -15.32 -11.69
CA ARG A 154 18.59 -14.62 -12.98
C ARG A 154 18.48 -13.12 -12.72
N LEU A 155 19.32 -12.34 -13.37
CA LEU A 155 19.29 -10.88 -13.27
C LEU A 155 18.87 -10.29 -14.61
N VAL A 156 17.98 -9.30 -14.56
CA VAL A 156 17.47 -8.57 -15.72
C VAL A 156 17.38 -7.08 -15.42
N THR A 157 17.39 -6.26 -16.46
CA THR A 157 17.22 -4.80 -16.34
C THR A 157 15.90 -4.39 -16.99
N GLY A 158 15.07 -3.70 -16.22
CA GLY A 158 13.78 -3.17 -16.62
C GLY A 158 12.62 -4.16 -16.55
N ILE A 159 11.44 -3.63 -16.25
CA ILE A 159 10.17 -4.36 -16.21
C ILE A 159 9.87 -5.17 -17.49
N PRO A 160 10.15 -4.68 -18.72
CA PRO A 160 9.92 -5.49 -19.92
C PRO A 160 10.73 -6.79 -19.96
N ALA A 161 12.01 -6.75 -19.57
CA ALA A 161 12.86 -7.94 -19.55
C ALA A 161 12.46 -8.90 -18.43
N LEU A 162 12.09 -8.36 -17.26
CA LEU A 162 11.49 -9.14 -16.18
C LEU A 162 10.21 -9.83 -16.60
N THR A 163 9.34 -9.13 -17.34
CA THR A 163 8.07 -9.70 -17.82
C THR A 163 8.32 -10.90 -18.73
N LEU A 164 9.25 -10.79 -19.67
CA LEU A 164 9.64 -11.92 -20.54
C LEU A 164 10.20 -13.09 -19.71
N LEU A 165 11.07 -12.80 -18.74
CA LEU A 165 11.63 -13.82 -17.87
C LEU A 165 10.57 -14.54 -17.04
N LEU A 166 9.60 -13.81 -16.46
CA LEU A 166 8.50 -14.40 -15.70
C LEU A 166 7.60 -15.29 -16.58
N GLN A 167 7.39 -14.90 -17.84
CA GLN A 167 6.63 -15.70 -18.81
C GLN A 167 7.31 -17.04 -19.14
N GLU A 168 8.65 -17.12 -19.11
CA GLU A 168 9.37 -18.40 -19.28
C GLU A 168 8.99 -19.42 -18.20
N TYR A 169 8.59 -18.96 -17.02
CA TYR A 169 8.13 -19.78 -15.91
C TYR A 169 6.60 -19.83 -15.76
N ALA A 170 5.86 -19.35 -16.77
CA ALA A 170 4.40 -19.23 -16.74
C ALA A 170 3.87 -18.44 -15.52
N ILE A 171 4.56 -17.37 -15.15
CA ILE A 171 4.17 -16.47 -14.07
C ILE A 171 3.61 -15.18 -14.66
N ASP A 172 2.36 -14.89 -14.34
CA ASP A 172 1.74 -13.61 -14.67
C ASP A 172 1.97 -12.57 -13.56
N GLU A 173 1.98 -11.29 -13.92
CA GLU A 173 2.09 -10.18 -12.95
C GLU A 173 1.09 -10.34 -11.80
N ALA A 174 -0.15 -10.74 -12.11
CA ALA A 174 -1.22 -10.89 -11.12
C ALA A 174 -0.98 -12.00 -10.08
N MET A 175 -0.04 -12.91 -10.31
CA MET A 175 0.35 -13.96 -9.36
C MET A 175 1.33 -13.45 -8.30
N LEU A 176 2.02 -12.33 -8.57
CA LEU A 176 2.97 -11.73 -7.65
C LEU A 176 2.24 -11.04 -6.51
N CYS A 177 2.61 -11.37 -5.28
CA CYS A 177 2.12 -10.72 -4.07
C CYS A 177 3.26 -10.51 -3.08
N SER A 178 2.97 -9.83 -1.95
CA SER A 178 3.97 -9.61 -0.90
C SER A 178 4.58 -10.93 -0.47
N ILE A 179 5.89 -10.96 -0.22
CA ILE A 179 6.55 -12.13 0.35
C ILE A 179 5.89 -12.57 1.67
N ASP A 180 5.35 -11.62 2.44
CA ASP A 180 4.63 -11.87 3.71
C ASP A 180 3.35 -12.70 3.54
N ALA A 181 2.88 -12.93 2.31
CA ALA A 181 1.76 -13.82 2.04
C ALA A 181 2.14 -15.31 2.10
N PHE A 182 3.44 -15.64 2.18
CA PHE A 182 3.95 -17.00 2.07
C PHE A 182 4.66 -17.45 3.34
N ASP A 183 4.25 -18.59 3.87
CA ASP A 183 4.95 -19.23 5.00
C ASP A 183 6.19 -20.00 4.50
N SER A 184 7.30 -19.31 4.23
CA SER A 184 8.57 -19.88 3.77
C SER A 184 9.77 -19.19 4.41
N CYS A 185 10.64 -19.97 5.07
CA CYS A 185 11.86 -19.43 5.69
C CYS A 185 12.92 -18.92 4.69
N LEU A 186 12.85 -19.32 3.41
CA LEU A 186 13.82 -18.92 2.38
C LEU A 186 13.42 -17.65 1.61
N LEU A 187 12.19 -17.17 1.76
CA LEU A 187 11.77 -15.88 1.20
C LEU A 187 12.17 -14.69 2.09
N HIS A 188 12.16 -14.91 3.41
CA HIS A 188 12.44 -13.89 4.43
C HIS A 188 13.86 -13.96 5.01
N GLY A 189 14.59 -15.05 4.75
CA GLY A 189 15.94 -15.26 5.27
C GLY A 189 17.03 -14.60 4.41
N PRO A 190 18.13 -14.11 5.02
CA PRO A 190 19.33 -13.61 4.33
C PRO A 190 20.14 -14.75 3.69
N ILE A 191 19.55 -15.44 2.73
CA ILE A 191 20.17 -16.61 2.07
C ILE A 191 21.31 -16.21 1.12
N GLU A 192 21.58 -14.92 0.94
CA GLU A 192 22.67 -14.40 0.11
C GLU A 192 24.04 -14.99 0.45
N ALA A 193 24.28 -15.35 1.71
CA ALA A 193 25.54 -15.98 2.13
C ALA A 193 25.78 -17.37 1.50
N TYR A 194 24.75 -17.98 0.92
CA TYR A 194 24.76 -19.31 0.32
C TYR A 194 24.66 -19.28 -1.22
N LEU A 195 24.54 -18.08 -1.83
CA LEU A 195 24.19 -17.85 -3.23
C LEU A 195 25.29 -17.16 -4.05
#